data_AF-A0A358M5A0-F1
#
_entry.id   AF-A0A358M5A0-F1
#
_cell.length_a   1.000
_cell.length_b   1.000
_cell.length_c   1.000
_cell.angle_alpha   90.00
_cell.angle_beta   90.00
_cell.angle_gamma   90.00
#
_symmetry.space_group_name_H-M   'P 1'
#
loop_
_entity.id
_entity.type
_entity.pdbx_description
1 polymer ?
#
loop_
_entity_poly.entity_id
_entity_poly.type
_entity_poly.pdbx_seq_one_letter_code
_entity_poly.pdbx_strand_id
1 'polypeptide(L)'
;AYGTYADALAEKNYDISGIVDTAMENAPDTSEYGVWVPGIPVLVEKGLDALHCTDWLKGLILDGIIGGVGAVLGFVPQMLVLFIFLAFLESCGYMARIAFVMDRIFRKFGLSGKSFIPMLIGTGCGVPGIMASRTIENDRDRKMTIMTTTFIPCGAKLPIIALIASALFGGAWWVAPSAYFLGVAAIIVSGIILKKTKMFSGDPAPFVMELP
;
A
#
# COMPACT_ATOMS: atom_id res chain seq x y z
N ALA A 1 14.89 13.84 6.69
CA ALA A 1 13.57 13.18 6.67
C ALA A 1 12.82 13.26 8.02
N TYR A 2 13.20 14.14 8.96
CA TYR A 2 12.60 14.16 10.31
C TYR A 2 12.15 15.54 10.83
N GLY A 3 12.22 16.61 10.03
CA GLY A 3 11.84 17.96 10.50
C GLY A 3 10.37 18.03 10.92
N THR A 4 9.46 17.63 10.03
CA THR A 4 8.01 17.81 10.27
C THR A 4 7.44 16.97 11.43
N TYR A 5 8.05 15.82 11.77
CA TYR A 5 7.60 14.98 12.89
C TYR A 5 8.24 15.38 14.23
N ALA A 6 9.48 15.86 14.23
CA ALA A 6 10.15 16.34 15.45
C ALA A 6 9.53 17.67 15.93
N ASP A 7 9.21 18.57 15.00
CA ASP A 7 8.59 19.86 15.31
C ASP A 7 7.17 19.68 15.93
N ALA A 8 6.41 18.70 15.42
CA ALA A 8 5.08 18.37 15.93
C ALA A 8 5.09 17.71 17.33
N LEU A 9 6.22 17.11 17.74
CA LEU A 9 6.40 16.51 19.07
C LEU A 9 6.89 17.54 20.09
N ALA A 10 7.73 18.49 19.65
CA ALA A 10 8.14 19.65 20.44
C ALA A 10 6.94 20.55 20.81
N GLU A 11 6.00 20.74 19.89
CA GLU A 11 4.76 21.50 20.12
C GLU A 11 3.83 20.84 21.16
N LYS A 12 3.97 19.52 21.39
CA LYS A 12 3.22 18.76 22.40
C LYS A 12 3.96 18.53 23.71
N ASN A 13 5.07 19.23 23.95
CA ASN A 13 5.84 19.17 25.21
C ASN A 13 6.38 17.76 25.56
N TYR A 14 6.57 16.90 24.56
CA TYR A 14 7.29 15.64 24.69
C TYR A 14 8.69 15.83 24.10
N ASP A 15 9.64 16.21 24.96
CA ASP A 15 11.02 16.43 24.56
C ASP A 15 11.75 15.09 24.42
N ILE A 16 11.82 14.57 23.20
CA ILE A 16 12.52 13.33 22.86
C ILE A 16 13.97 13.60 22.40
N SER A 17 14.40 14.87 22.39
CA SER A 17 15.72 15.30 21.91
C SER A 17 16.84 14.52 22.61
N GLY A 18 16.81 14.41 23.94
CA GLY A 18 17.89 13.74 24.68
C GLY A 18 18.08 12.25 24.36
N ILE A 19 17.01 11.53 24.00
CA ILE A 19 17.10 10.10 23.63
C ILE A 19 17.51 9.96 22.16
N VAL A 20 17.01 10.86 21.31
CA VAL A 20 17.28 10.88 19.87
C VAL A 20 18.71 11.34 19.58
N ASP A 21 19.19 12.38 20.25
CA ASP A 21 20.56 12.89 20.10
C ASP A 21 21.58 11.83 20.52
N THR A 22 21.34 11.13 21.64
CA THR A 22 22.18 10.00 22.07
C THR A 22 22.12 8.81 21.10
N ALA A 23 20.97 8.56 20.46
CA ALA A 23 20.82 7.52 19.45
C ALA A 23 21.43 7.91 18.09
N MET A 24 21.45 9.20 17.75
CA MET A 24 22.05 9.74 16.53
C MET A 24 23.57 9.86 16.64
N GLU A 25 24.12 10.12 17.84
CA GLU A 25 25.57 10.13 18.10
C GLU A 25 26.19 8.72 17.95
N ASN A 26 25.38 7.67 18.16
CA ASN A 26 25.77 6.27 17.96
C ASN A 26 25.24 5.66 16.64
N ALA A 27 24.51 6.44 15.84
CA ALA A 27 24.08 6.00 14.52
C ALA A 27 25.28 6.08 13.56
N PRO A 28 25.56 5.04 12.76
CA PRO A 28 26.62 5.11 11.77
C PRO A 28 26.36 6.28 10.83
N ASP A 29 27.30 7.22 10.79
CA ASP A 29 27.18 8.43 10.00
C ASP A 29 26.99 8.03 8.53
N THR A 30 25.89 8.51 7.95
CA THR A 30 25.50 8.19 6.56
C THR A 30 26.53 8.65 5.52
N SER A 31 27.57 9.38 5.95
CA SER A 31 28.75 9.77 5.19
C SER A 31 29.72 8.61 4.87
N GLU A 32 29.74 7.51 5.64
CA GLU A 32 30.61 6.35 5.40
C GLU A 32 30.05 5.34 4.39
N TYR A 33 28.74 5.34 4.11
CA TYR A 33 28.15 4.50 3.07
C TYR A 33 28.33 5.18 1.71
N GLY A 34 29.52 5.00 1.14
CA GLY A 34 30.01 5.63 -0.08
C GLY A 34 29.14 5.42 -1.32
N VAL A 35 28.11 6.24 -1.47
CA VAL A 35 27.64 6.90 -2.71
C VAL A 35 26.91 8.19 -2.28
N TRP A 36 27.63 9.20 -1.78
CA TRP A 36 27.05 10.53 -1.60
C TRP A 36 26.98 11.22 -2.97
N VAL A 37 25.95 10.89 -3.77
CA VAL A 37 25.49 11.85 -4.77
C VAL A 37 24.98 13.03 -3.98
N PRO A 38 25.54 14.26 -4.11
CA PRO A 38 24.87 15.45 -3.59
C PRO A 38 23.46 15.34 -4.11
N GLY A 39 22.49 15.17 -3.22
CA GLY A 39 21.14 14.89 -3.68
C GLY A 39 20.79 15.93 -4.75
N ILE A 40 20.13 15.49 -5.83
CA ILE A 40 19.49 16.40 -6.79
C ILE A 40 18.89 17.63 -6.07
N PRO A 41 18.23 17.52 -4.89
CA PRO A 41 17.76 18.70 -4.16
C PRO A 41 18.87 19.68 -3.73
N VAL A 42 20.03 19.23 -3.25
CA VAL A 42 21.12 20.12 -2.78
C VAL A 42 21.82 20.85 -3.93
N LEU A 43 21.94 20.19 -5.09
CA LEU A 43 22.46 20.82 -6.32
C LEU A 43 21.48 21.84 -6.90
N VAL A 44 20.19 21.51 -6.86
CA VAL A 44 19.11 22.38 -7.33
C VAL A 44 18.92 23.57 -6.39
N GLU A 45 19.01 23.37 -5.07
CA GLU A 45 18.95 24.44 -4.06
C GLU A 45 20.08 25.46 -4.26
N LYS A 46 21.32 25.00 -4.43
CA LYS A 46 22.47 25.88 -4.74
C LYS A 46 22.29 26.63 -6.06
N GLY A 47 21.64 26.02 -7.05
CA GLY A 47 21.31 26.67 -8.32
C GLY A 47 20.18 27.70 -8.20
N LEU A 48 19.16 27.45 -7.38
CA LEU A 48 18.05 28.36 -7.13
C LEU A 48 18.45 29.53 -6.21
N ASP A 49 19.36 29.29 -5.28
CA ASP A 49 19.96 30.34 -4.43
C ASP A 49 20.81 31.30 -5.26
N ALA A 50 21.58 30.79 -6.22
CA ALA A 50 22.35 31.62 -7.16
C ALA A 50 21.45 32.49 -8.07
N LEU A 51 20.18 32.12 -8.25
CA LEU A 51 19.19 32.86 -9.06
C LEU A 51 18.29 33.78 -8.22
N HIS A 52 18.49 33.88 -6.90
CA HIS A 52 17.63 34.66 -5.99
C HIS A 52 16.12 34.34 -6.14
N CYS A 53 15.76 33.06 -6.32
CA CYS A 53 14.36 32.67 -6.40
C CYS A 53 13.63 32.84 -5.05
N THR A 54 12.33 33.13 -5.12
CA THR A 54 11.44 33.28 -3.96
C THR A 54 11.20 31.94 -3.24
N ASP A 55 10.99 31.99 -1.92
CA ASP A 55 10.96 30.79 -1.05
C ASP A 55 9.84 29.80 -1.42
N TRP A 56 8.69 30.28 -1.91
CA TRP A 56 7.59 29.42 -2.34
C TRP A 56 7.94 28.58 -3.58
N LEU A 57 8.76 29.12 -4.49
CA LEU A 57 9.18 28.43 -5.71
C LEU A 57 10.25 27.37 -5.39
N LYS A 58 11.13 27.64 -4.43
CA LYS A 58 12.10 26.68 -3.91
C LYS A 58 11.40 25.49 -3.26
N GLY A 59 10.44 25.73 -2.38
CA GLY A 59 9.65 24.66 -1.74
C GLY A 59 8.88 23.79 -2.75
N LEU A 60 8.29 24.41 -3.78
CA LEU A 60 7.58 23.64 -4.82
C LEU A 60 8.52 22.73 -5.62
N ILE A 61 9.72 23.19 -5.95
CA ILE A 61 10.68 22.44 -6.76
C ILE A 61 11.39 21.36 -5.92
N LEU A 62 11.88 21.72 -4.74
CA LEU A 62 12.63 20.82 -3.86
C LEU A 62 11.71 19.79 -3.19
N ASP A 63 10.68 20.23 -2.46
CA ASP A 63 9.82 19.32 -1.71
C ASP A 63 8.71 18.74 -2.58
N GLY A 64 8.14 19.53 -3.50
CA GLY A 64 7.05 19.09 -4.37
C GLY A 64 7.52 18.16 -5.49
N ILE A 65 8.34 18.66 -6.41
CA ILE A 65 8.75 17.90 -7.60
C ILE A 65 9.82 16.87 -7.25
N ILE A 66 10.94 17.30 -6.67
CA ILE A 66 12.09 16.43 -6.42
C ILE A 66 11.76 15.43 -5.30
N GLY A 67 11.15 15.89 -4.21
CA GLY A 67 10.61 15.01 -3.17
C GLY A 67 9.57 14.02 -3.70
N GLY A 68 8.63 14.48 -4.52
CA GLY A 68 7.61 13.63 -5.15
C GLY A 68 8.19 12.55 -6.07
N VAL A 69 9.10 12.93 -6.97
CA VAL A 69 9.79 11.98 -7.87
C VAL A 69 10.66 11.01 -7.07
N GLY A 70 11.35 11.49 -6.03
CA GLY A 70 12.13 10.66 -5.11
C GLY A 70 11.27 9.59 -4.42
N ALA A 71 10.06 9.94 -3.99
CA ALA A 71 9.12 8.98 -3.41
C ALA A 71 8.68 7.90 -4.42
N VAL A 72 8.39 8.28 -5.66
CA VAL A 72 8.02 7.33 -6.73
C VAL A 72 9.18 6.40 -7.07
N LEU A 73 10.38 6.96 -7.26
CA LEU A 73 11.59 6.18 -7.57
C LEU A 73 11.98 5.25 -6.42
N GLY A 74 11.76 5.63 -5.16
CA GLY A 74 11.96 4.75 -4.02
C GLY A 74 10.93 3.60 -3.94
N PHE A 75 9.72 3.81 -4.45
CA PHE A 75 8.66 2.80 -4.45
C PHE A 75 8.82 1.74 -5.56
N VAL A 76 9.42 2.10 -6.70
CA VAL A 76 9.59 1.20 -7.85
C VAL A 76 10.41 -0.07 -7.52
N PRO A 77 11.58 0.00 -6.86
CA PRO A 77 12.34 -1.19 -6.48
C PRO A 77 11.54 -2.14 -5.60
N GLN A 78 10.77 -1.59 -4.65
CA GLN A 78 9.92 -2.39 -3.76
C GLN A 78 8.81 -3.11 -4.54
N MET A 79 8.21 -2.45 -5.53
CA MET A 79 7.24 -3.09 -6.42
C MET A 79 7.88 -4.17 -7.29
N LEU A 80 9.07 -3.93 -7.83
CA LEU A 80 9.80 -4.91 -8.63
C LEU A 80 10.05 -6.19 -7.83
N VAL A 81 10.52 -6.07 -6.59
CA VAL A 81 10.72 -7.21 -5.69
C VAL A 81 9.41 -7.96 -5.44
N LEU A 82 8.31 -7.24 -5.17
CA LEU A 82 6.99 -7.84 -5.00
C LEU A 82 6.54 -8.63 -6.25
N PHE A 83 6.70 -8.06 -7.45
CA PHE A 83 6.36 -8.73 -8.70
C PHE A 83 7.20 -9.98 -8.97
N ILE A 84 8.50 -9.95 -8.66
CA ILE A 84 9.37 -11.13 -8.75
C ILE A 84 8.85 -12.26 -7.85
N PHE A 85 8.51 -11.95 -6.59
CA PHE A 85 7.96 -12.96 -5.68
C PHE A 85 6.60 -13.49 -6.14
N LEU A 86 5.73 -12.65 -6.69
CA LEU A 86 4.46 -13.12 -7.26
C LEU A 86 4.67 -14.07 -8.44
N ALA A 87 5.58 -13.73 -9.36
CA ALA A 87 5.93 -14.60 -10.49
C ALA A 87 6.52 -15.94 -10.02
N PHE A 88 7.32 -15.92 -8.95
CA PHE A 88 7.84 -17.14 -8.32
C PHE A 88 6.71 -17.99 -7.69
N LEU A 89 5.78 -17.37 -6.97
CA LEU A 89 4.64 -18.06 -6.35
C LEU A 89 3.68 -18.67 -7.37
N GLU A 90 3.49 -17.99 -8.50
CA GLU A 90 2.70 -18.47 -9.64
C GLU A 90 3.39 -19.67 -10.31
N SER A 91 4.69 -19.57 -10.60
CA SER A 91 5.46 -20.66 -11.23
C SER A 91 5.62 -21.90 -10.35
N CYS A 92 5.64 -21.76 -9.02
CA CYS A 92 5.69 -22.92 -8.10
C CYS A 92 4.36 -23.68 -7.97
N GLY A 93 3.28 -23.21 -8.60
CA GLY A 93 1.95 -23.82 -8.49
C GLY A 93 1.36 -23.77 -7.07
N TYR A 94 1.98 -23.00 -6.15
CA TYR A 94 1.52 -22.87 -4.77
C TYR A 94 0.15 -22.17 -4.72
N MET A 95 -0.10 -21.26 -5.66
CA MET A 95 -1.39 -20.58 -5.81
C MET A 95 -2.55 -21.55 -6.11
N ALA A 96 -2.33 -22.60 -6.90
CA ALA A 96 -3.35 -23.63 -7.16
C ALA A 96 -3.70 -24.42 -5.88
N ARG A 97 -2.70 -24.75 -5.06
CA ARG A 97 -2.92 -25.46 -3.79
C ARG A 97 -3.64 -24.59 -2.77
N ILE A 98 -3.24 -23.33 -2.61
CA ILE A 98 -3.92 -22.41 -1.68
C ILE A 98 -5.37 -22.16 -2.09
N ALA A 99 -5.62 -21.96 -3.39
CA ALA A 99 -6.97 -21.74 -3.90
C ALA A 99 -7.90 -22.92 -3.56
N PHE A 100 -7.40 -24.16 -3.64
CA PHE A 100 -8.14 -25.36 -3.24
C PHE A 100 -8.45 -25.38 -1.72
N VAL A 101 -7.49 -25.04 -0.87
CA VAL A 101 -7.70 -24.98 0.59
C VAL A 101 -8.70 -23.89 0.98
N MET A 102 -8.60 -22.72 0.34
CA MET A 102 -9.47 -21.57 0.62
C MET A 102 -10.86 -21.68 0.00
N ASP A 103 -11.05 -22.54 -0.99
CA ASP A 103 -12.33 -22.73 -1.68
C ASP A 103 -13.50 -23.01 -0.73
N ARG A 104 -13.30 -23.77 0.35
CA ARG A 104 -14.37 -24.07 1.31
C ARG A 104 -14.90 -22.83 2.04
N ILE A 105 -14.04 -21.85 2.31
CA ILE A 105 -14.43 -20.60 2.98
C ILE A 105 -15.09 -19.67 1.95
N PHE A 106 -14.48 -19.49 0.78
CA PHE A 106 -14.99 -18.58 -0.24
C PHE A 106 -16.30 -19.04 -0.89
N ARG A 107 -16.56 -20.36 -0.99
CA ARG A 107 -17.87 -20.89 -1.40
C ARG A 107 -19.01 -20.46 -0.48
N LYS A 108 -18.77 -20.31 0.84
CA LYS A 108 -19.82 -19.78 1.75
C LYS A 108 -20.17 -18.32 1.41
N PHE A 109 -19.20 -17.56 0.91
CA PHE A 109 -19.37 -16.17 0.48
C PHE A 109 -19.78 -16.04 -1.00
N GLY A 110 -19.89 -17.15 -1.75
CA GLY A 110 -20.28 -17.15 -3.16
C GLY A 110 -19.19 -16.70 -4.13
N LEU A 111 -17.92 -16.72 -3.70
CA LEU A 111 -16.75 -16.41 -4.52
C LEU A 111 -16.00 -17.70 -4.85
N SER A 112 -15.36 -17.72 -6.02
CA SER A 112 -14.42 -18.77 -6.39
C SER A 112 -13.17 -18.70 -5.49
N GLY A 113 -12.63 -19.84 -5.04
CA GLY A 113 -11.31 -19.89 -4.38
C GLY A 113 -10.17 -19.21 -5.17
N LYS A 114 -10.32 -19.00 -6.50
CA LYS A 114 -9.37 -18.23 -7.34
C LYS A 114 -9.36 -16.74 -7.01
N SER A 115 -10.45 -16.19 -6.48
CA SER A 115 -10.57 -14.79 -6.07
C SER A 115 -9.73 -14.44 -4.84
N PHE A 116 -9.32 -15.44 -4.06
CA PHE A 116 -8.48 -15.23 -2.88
C PHE A 116 -7.09 -14.70 -3.24
N ILE A 117 -6.53 -15.15 -4.36
CA ILE A 117 -5.19 -14.77 -4.81
C ILE A 117 -5.10 -13.24 -5.02
N PRO A 118 -5.95 -12.62 -5.87
CA PRO A 118 -6.03 -11.16 -6.00
C PRO A 118 -6.28 -10.41 -4.69
N MET A 119 -7.13 -10.93 -3.81
CA MET A 119 -7.45 -10.27 -2.54
C MET A 119 -6.25 -10.27 -1.60
N LEU A 120 -5.56 -11.39 -1.45
CA LEU A 120 -4.36 -11.48 -0.61
C LEU A 120 -3.27 -10.53 -1.11
N ILE A 121 -3.03 -10.50 -2.43
CA ILE A 121 -2.05 -9.58 -3.05
C ILE A 121 -2.48 -8.11 -2.88
N GLY A 122 -3.77 -7.84 -3.00
CA GLY A 122 -4.38 -6.52 -2.85
C GLY A 122 -4.16 -5.88 -1.47
N THR A 123 -3.95 -6.70 -0.42
CA THR A 123 -3.61 -6.20 0.93
C THR A 123 -2.25 -5.50 0.97
N GLY A 124 -1.29 -5.94 0.15
CA GLY A 124 -0.01 -5.26 0.01
C GLY A 124 -0.14 -4.02 -0.86
N CYS A 125 -0.49 -4.24 -2.13
CA CYS A 125 -0.69 -3.18 -3.11
C CYS A 125 -1.89 -3.50 -4.01
N GLY A 126 -2.81 -2.53 -4.13
CA GLY A 126 -4.04 -2.72 -4.91
C GLY A 126 -3.80 -2.93 -6.41
N VAL A 127 -2.74 -2.32 -6.96
CA VAL A 127 -2.41 -2.39 -8.40
C VAL A 127 -2.09 -3.83 -8.86
N PRO A 128 -1.10 -4.54 -8.28
CA PRO A 128 -0.85 -5.94 -8.61
C PRO A 128 -2.01 -6.86 -8.23
N GLY A 129 -2.76 -6.54 -7.15
CA GLY A 129 -3.95 -7.29 -6.78
C GLY A 129 -5.03 -7.28 -7.86
N ILE A 130 -5.31 -6.12 -8.46
CA ILE A 130 -6.23 -6.00 -9.59
C ILE A 130 -5.67 -6.72 -10.83
N MET A 131 -4.38 -6.57 -11.12
CA MET A 131 -3.74 -7.24 -12.26
C MET A 131 -3.83 -8.77 -12.15
N ALA A 132 -3.69 -9.33 -10.95
CA ALA A 132 -3.78 -10.78 -10.69
C ALA A 132 -5.17 -11.37 -10.97
N SER A 133 -6.23 -10.54 -11.00
CA SER A 133 -7.59 -11.02 -11.30
C SER A 133 -7.75 -11.56 -12.73
N ARG A 134 -6.79 -11.30 -13.63
CA ARG A 134 -6.79 -11.81 -15.01
C ARG A 134 -6.72 -13.34 -15.13
N THR A 135 -6.29 -14.04 -14.07
CA THR A 135 -6.22 -15.51 -14.02
C THR A 135 -7.60 -16.15 -13.78
N ILE A 136 -8.63 -15.35 -13.48
CA ILE A 136 -10.00 -15.82 -13.28
C ILE A 136 -10.70 -15.91 -14.64
N GLU A 137 -11.01 -17.15 -15.06
CA GLU A 137 -11.67 -17.48 -16.34
C GLU A 137 -13.08 -16.88 -16.46
N ASN A 138 -13.85 -16.91 -15.37
CA ASN A 138 -15.20 -16.39 -15.36
C ASN A 138 -15.22 -14.86 -15.25
N ASP A 139 -15.75 -14.19 -16.27
CA ASP A 139 -15.88 -12.72 -16.31
C ASP A 139 -16.63 -12.14 -15.10
N ARG A 140 -17.62 -12.88 -14.59
CA ARG A 140 -18.43 -12.46 -13.45
C ARG A 140 -17.61 -12.41 -12.16
N ASP A 141 -16.93 -13.52 -11.86
CA ASP A 141 -16.08 -13.65 -10.66
C ASP A 141 -14.88 -12.70 -10.75
N ARG A 142 -14.34 -12.51 -11.97
CA ARG A 142 -13.27 -11.54 -12.22
C ARG A 142 -13.71 -10.11 -11.90
N LYS A 143 -14.86 -9.67 -12.41
CA LYS A 143 -15.41 -8.33 -12.15
C LYS A 143 -15.73 -8.12 -10.67
N MET A 144 -16.34 -9.10 -10.01
CA MET A 144 -16.58 -9.03 -8.56
C MET A 144 -15.27 -8.89 -7.80
N THR A 145 -14.27 -9.71 -8.13
CA THR A 145 -12.97 -9.68 -7.46
C THR A 145 -12.31 -8.31 -7.61
N ILE A 146 -12.28 -7.75 -8.83
CA ILE A 146 -11.73 -6.40 -9.09
C ILE A 146 -12.42 -5.34 -8.22
N MET A 147 -13.76 -5.37 -8.14
CA MET A 147 -14.52 -4.41 -7.33
C MET A 147 -14.30 -4.61 -5.82
N THR A 148 -14.12 -5.84 -5.35
CA THR A 148 -13.88 -6.10 -3.93
C THR A 148 -12.43 -5.79 -3.52
N THR A 149 -11.46 -5.98 -4.42
CA THR A 149 -10.04 -5.73 -4.15
C THR A 149 -9.74 -4.25 -3.88
N THR A 150 -10.50 -3.31 -4.45
CA THR A 150 -10.33 -1.86 -4.21
C THR A 150 -10.77 -1.42 -2.81
N PHE A 151 -11.62 -2.19 -2.13
CA PHE A 151 -12.01 -1.91 -0.75
C PHE A 151 -10.95 -2.33 0.27
N ILE A 152 -9.96 -3.12 -0.14
CA ILE A 152 -8.90 -3.59 0.73
C ILE A 152 -8.02 -2.42 1.19
N PRO A 153 -7.81 -2.24 2.50
CA PRO A 153 -6.82 -1.28 2.99
C PRO A 153 -5.41 -1.78 2.62
N CYS A 154 -4.77 -1.10 1.67
CA CYS A 154 -3.39 -1.35 1.27
C CYS A 154 -2.40 -0.47 2.06
N GLY A 155 -1.11 -0.79 1.99
CA GLY A 155 -0.06 -0.05 2.71
C GLY A 155 -0.05 1.45 2.45
N ALA A 156 -0.43 1.90 1.25
CA ALA A 156 -0.54 3.32 0.91
C ALA A 156 -1.78 4.01 1.51
N LYS A 157 -2.84 3.26 1.83
CA LYS A 157 -4.08 3.80 2.41
C LYS A 157 -3.95 4.04 3.92
N LEU A 158 -3.11 3.27 4.60
CA LEU A 158 -2.91 3.39 6.05
C LEU A 158 -2.34 4.77 6.48
N PRO A 159 -1.30 5.34 5.83
CA PRO A 159 -0.82 6.69 6.12
C PRO A 159 -1.89 7.76 5.91
N ILE A 160 -2.71 7.63 4.87
CA ILE A 160 -3.78 8.58 4.57
C ILE A 160 -4.87 8.51 5.66
N ILE A 161 -5.25 7.29 6.06
CA ILE A 161 -6.18 7.07 7.18
C ILE A 161 -5.60 7.67 8.46
N ALA A 162 -4.30 7.48 8.72
CA ALA A 162 -3.64 8.03 9.89
C ALA A 162 -3.61 9.56 9.88
N LEU A 163 -3.35 10.18 8.72
CA LEU A 163 -3.38 11.64 8.54
C LEU A 163 -4.78 12.22 8.80
N ILE A 164 -5.82 11.59 8.25
CA ILE A 164 -7.21 12.03 8.46
C ILE A 164 -7.60 11.81 9.94
N ALA A 165 -7.19 10.70 10.54
CA ALA A 165 -7.45 10.39 11.93
C ALA A 165 -6.75 11.37 12.89
N SER A 166 -5.51 11.77 12.59
CA SER A 166 -4.78 12.76 13.39
C SER A 166 -5.39 14.14 13.29
N ALA A 167 -5.81 14.56 12.08
CA ALA A 167 -6.42 15.86 11.84
C ALA A 167 -7.83 16.01 12.45
N LEU A 168 -8.68 14.97 12.35
CA LEU A 168 -10.08 15.05 12.80
C LEU A 168 -10.31 14.59 14.24
N PHE A 169 -9.55 13.58 14.71
CA PHE A 169 -9.76 12.93 16.01
C PHE A 169 -8.59 13.13 16.98
N GLY A 170 -7.68 14.07 16.70
CA GLY A 170 -6.60 14.44 17.62
C GLY A 170 -5.55 13.35 17.88
N GLY A 171 -5.45 12.36 16.99
CA GLY A 171 -4.48 11.25 17.14
C GLY A 171 -4.99 10.08 17.97
N ALA A 172 -6.31 9.89 18.08
CA ALA A 172 -6.91 8.73 18.71
C ALA A 172 -6.41 7.40 18.10
N TRP A 173 -5.68 6.61 18.89
CA TRP A 173 -5.04 5.37 18.45
C TRP A 173 -6.02 4.29 17.96
N TRP A 174 -7.28 4.31 18.41
CA TRP A 174 -8.30 3.33 18.03
C TRP A 174 -8.90 3.56 16.63
N VAL A 175 -8.72 4.76 16.06
CA VAL A 175 -9.31 5.12 14.77
C VAL A 175 -8.67 4.32 13.64
N ALA A 176 -7.34 4.17 13.65
CA ALA A 176 -6.63 3.41 12.62
C ALA A 176 -7.03 1.92 12.60
N PRO A 177 -7.07 1.19 13.74
CA PRO A 177 -7.64 -0.16 13.79
C PRO A 177 -9.10 -0.21 13.34
N SER A 178 -9.94 0.73 13.79
CA SER A 178 -11.37 0.72 13.42
C SER A 178 -11.58 0.88 11.91
N ALA A 179 -10.79 1.73 11.25
CA ALA A 179 -10.85 1.94 9.81
C ALA A 179 -10.39 0.71 9.03
N TYR A 180 -9.39 -0.03 9.55
CA TYR A 180 -8.99 -1.31 8.99
C TYR A 180 -10.12 -2.34 9.06
N PHE A 181 -10.72 -2.51 10.24
CA PHE A 181 -11.85 -3.42 10.41
C PHE A 181 -13.07 -3.01 9.59
N LEU A 182 -13.33 -1.71 9.44
CA LEU A 182 -14.37 -1.18 8.56
C LEU A 182 -14.09 -1.54 7.10
N GLY A 183 -12.83 -1.47 6.65
CA GLY A 183 -12.42 -1.92 5.32
C GLY A 183 -12.66 -3.41 5.11
N VAL A 184 -12.29 -4.25 6.08
CA VAL A 184 -12.57 -5.69 6.05
C VAL A 184 -14.07 -5.98 6.01
N ALA A 185 -14.86 -5.29 6.83
CA ALA A 185 -16.32 -5.39 6.83
C ALA A 185 -16.91 -4.96 5.48
N ALA A 186 -16.40 -3.88 4.89
CA ALA A 186 -16.85 -3.38 3.59
C ALA A 186 -16.63 -4.41 2.47
N ILE A 187 -15.54 -5.19 2.51
CA ILE A 187 -15.30 -6.28 1.55
C ILE A 187 -16.37 -7.37 1.70
N ILE A 188 -16.65 -7.80 2.94
CA ILE A 188 -17.64 -8.85 3.22
C ILE A 188 -19.04 -8.38 2.79
N VAL A 189 -19.42 -7.16 3.16
CA VAL A 189 -20.71 -6.56 2.82
C VAL A 189 -20.83 -6.39 1.31
N SER A 190 -19.79 -5.89 0.63
CA SER A 190 -19.79 -5.73 -0.83
C SER A 190 -19.93 -7.07 -1.53
N GLY A 191 -19.22 -8.12 -1.09
CA GLY A 191 -19.36 -9.47 -1.62
C GLY A 191 -20.79 -10.04 -1.48
N ILE A 192 -21.42 -9.81 -0.32
CA ILE A 192 -22.81 -10.26 -0.07
C ILE A 192 -23.82 -9.47 -0.92
N ILE A 193 -23.66 -8.15 -1.03
CA ILE A 193 -24.55 -7.28 -1.83
C ILE A 193 -24.42 -7.60 -3.34
N LEU A 194 -23.19 -7.78 -3.82
CA LEU A 194 -22.91 -8.14 -5.21
C LEU A 194 -23.51 -9.50 -5.56
N LYS A 195 -23.46 -10.49 -4.65
CA LYS A 195 -24.16 -11.77 -4.83
C LYS A 195 -25.67 -11.62 -5.00
N LYS A 196 -26.29 -10.66 -4.28
CA LYS A 196 -27.75 -10.46 -4.27
C LYS A 196 -28.25 -9.62 -5.45
N THR A 197 -27.37 -8.99 -6.22
CA THR A 197 -27.73 -8.19 -7.41
C THR A 197 -27.81 -9.07 -8.66
N LYS A 198 -28.90 -8.92 -9.43
CA LYS A 198 -29.23 -9.72 -10.64
C LYS A 198 -28.11 -9.80 -11.69
N MET A 199 -27.23 -8.80 -11.74
CA MET A 199 -26.10 -8.72 -12.70
C MET A 199 -24.95 -9.70 -12.36
N PHE A 200 -24.86 -10.17 -11.11
CA PHE A 200 -23.83 -11.10 -10.62
C PHE A 200 -24.43 -12.38 -9.98
N SER A 201 -25.75 -12.57 -10.08
CA SER A 201 -26.47 -13.74 -9.57
C SER A 201 -26.25 -14.97 -10.45
N GLY A 202 -25.55 -15.99 -9.95
CA GLY A 202 -25.48 -17.34 -10.52
C GLY A 202 -24.40 -18.17 -9.84
N ASP A 203 -24.48 -19.49 -10.02
CA ASP A 203 -23.56 -20.41 -9.36
C ASP A 203 -22.09 -20.08 -9.70
N PRO A 204 -21.19 -20.08 -8.69
CA PRO A 204 -19.76 -19.98 -8.93
C PRO A 204 -19.36 -21.02 -9.98
N ALA A 205 -18.55 -20.63 -10.96
CA ALA A 205 -18.16 -21.54 -12.03
C ALA A 205 -17.64 -22.86 -11.43
N PRO A 206 -18.09 -24.03 -11.93
CA PRO A 206 -17.61 -25.31 -11.46
C PRO A 206 -16.08 -25.33 -11.57
N PHE A 207 -15.41 -25.58 -10.45
CA PHE A 207 -13.98 -25.83 -10.43
C PHE A 207 -13.72 -27.18 -11.09
N VAL A 208 -13.74 -27.23 -12.41
CA VAL A 208 -13.10 -28.29 -13.17
C VAL A 208 -11.63 -27.93 -13.20
N MET A 209 -10.94 -28.23 -12.09
CA MET A 209 -9.49 -28.31 -12.11
C MET A 209 -9.20 -29.55 -12.94
N GLU A 210 -8.70 -29.39 -14.16
CA GLU A 210 -7.99 -30.47 -14.84
C GLU A 210 -6.76 -30.78 -13.98
N LEU A 211 -6.98 -31.69 -13.02
CA LEU A 211 -5.98 -32.21 -12.12
C LEU A 211 -4.94 -32.93 -12.99
N PRO A 212 -3.64 -32.58 -12.95
CA PRO A 212 -2.61 -33.57 -13.21
C PRO A 212 -2.58 -34.63 -12.11
#